data_AF-A0A2D9T836-F1
#
_entry.id   AF-A0A2D9T836-F1
#
_cell.length_a   1.000
_cell.length_b   1.000
_cell.length_c   1.000
_cell.angle_alpha   90.00
_cell.angle_beta   90.00
_cell.angle_gamma   90.00
#
_symmetry.space_group_name_H-M   'P 1'
#
loop_
_entity.id
_entity.type
_entity.pdbx_description
1 polymer ?
#
loop_
_entity_poly.entity_id
_entity_poly.type
_entity_poly.pdbx_seq_one_letter_code
_entity_poly.pdbx_strand_id
1 'polypeptide(L)'
;MRHSLPIACLLAWALGCQPGELRRVGGEAPFLPADGGAAFDGALPSDPTDPVDPGDPTDPVDPVDPTDPGLPALYPYASTGAHCSGGTRGDYLVLSAEPPSCAAHAAALGTEDPARFVRIPLPGAPSFTTTQTLCAEGRCAPTTMTVELDGAGGRWSATVDGTPRGGTFTATACDYDAFLPPAAASPVTDLRIREVALFQGVKIPLARDGAALTPNAPVVAGREALVRVYVEPGSGYVPRETIARLTLGDGMPIEARLTVTAASSEGDGGSTYNLFVPGERIAPDTRFSLGIYDPSAACSGGSDTGGARFPTSGDTLLGARTMGGALRVVIVPVAYDADGSGRLPDTSTATMSAWRDAIYSLFPVEDLEVTVRATPLRWSGSIAANGSGWSSMLDACMAERNRDGVAPDTYYYCTFAPASSFRNFCSGGCVSGLGPVPSARDTYSRAAIGLGYTDSAGTFAHEIGHSLGRPHAPCGGASGAEASYPYTGGTIGSWGYDVLTRELKDPSRHTDIMGYCDAQWISDYNYANLFERIRTVKGARALTGPPRPYLSIVVEPDGSLTPGRTTSLPSPPDGEPMDAHWLAAGETVTTTDAVFLPVDHVDGGILFVALPTDPTDTLSLPGFGRVDLGGR
;
A
#
# COMPACT_ATOMS: atom_id res chain seq x y z
N MET A 1 5.37 -40.53 33.09
CA MET A 1 5.28 -41.86 32.41
C MET A 1 5.59 -41.64 30.94
N ARG A 2 6.32 -42.53 30.27
CA ARG A 2 6.70 -42.36 28.86
C ARG A 2 5.62 -42.94 27.95
N HIS A 3 5.20 -42.20 26.92
CA HIS A 3 4.72 -42.81 25.68
C HIS A 3 5.28 -42.04 24.48
N SER A 4 6.09 -42.74 23.71
CA SER A 4 6.49 -42.38 22.34
C SER A 4 5.80 -43.35 21.41
N LEU A 5 5.27 -42.91 20.27
CA LEU A 5 5.06 -43.75 19.08
C LEU A 5 5.21 -42.89 17.81
N PRO A 6 5.80 -43.42 16.72
CA PRO A 6 6.12 -42.66 15.50
C PRO A 6 5.17 -42.97 14.34
N ILE A 7 5.15 -42.11 13.31
CA ILE A 7 4.67 -42.46 11.96
C ILE A 7 5.64 -41.88 10.92
N ALA A 8 5.91 -42.65 9.86
CA ALA A 8 6.73 -42.27 8.72
C ALA A 8 6.02 -42.61 7.40
N CYS A 9 6.43 -41.93 6.33
CA CYS A 9 6.20 -42.22 4.91
C CYS A 9 4.77 -42.20 4.34
N LEU A 10 4.55 -41.24 3.43
CA LEU A 10 3.92 -41.50 2.12
C LEU A 10 4.70 -40.72 1.05
N LEU A 11 4.70 -41.21 -0.19
CA LEU A 11 5.81 -40.98 -1.15
C LEU A 11 5.29 -40.73 -2.58
N ALA A 12 6.02 -39.87 -3.30
CA ALA A 12 6.20 -39.83 -4.77
C ALA A 12 5.08 -39.27 -5.68
N TRP A 13 5.39 -38.23 -6.48
CA TRP A 13 5.96 -38.33 -7.85
C TRP A 13 5.98 -36.97 -8.57
N ALA A 14 7.16 -36.51 -8.99
CA ALA A 14 7.36 -35.78 -10.25
C ALA A 14 8.85 -35.69 -10.61
N LEU A 15 9.20 -36.09 -11.83
CA LEU A 15 10.50 -35.85 -12.48
C LEU A 15 10.60 -34.34 -12.85
N GLY A 16 11.75 -33.70 -13.05
CA GLY A 16 13.13 -34.18 -13.07
C GLY A 16 13.91 -33.48 -14.19
N CYS A 17 14.80 -32.54 -13.86
CA CYS A 17 15.82 -31.99 -14.77
C CYS A 17 16.94 -31.30 -13.97
N GLN A 18 18.19 -31.47 -14.40
CA GLN A 18 19.38 -30.79 -13.86
C GLN A 18 20.16 -30.08 -14.99
N PRO A 19 21.08 -29.13 -14.67
CA PRO A 19 21.40 -28.00 -15.56
C PRO A 19 22.54 -28.25 -16.56
N GLY A 20 22.57 -27.44 -17.62
CA GLY A 20 23.61 -27.45 -18.66
C GLY A 20 24.26 -26.07 -18.89
N GLU A 21 25.53 -25.98 -18.49
CA GLU A 21 26.65 -25.18 -19.02
C GLU A 21 26.44 -23.80 -19.69
N LEU A 22 27.05 -22.77 -19.09
CA LEU A 22 27.46 -21.53 -19.77
C LEU A 22 28.95 -21.59 -20.15
N ARG A 23 29.31 -21.30 -21.40
CA ARG A 23 30.71 -21.14 -21.83
C ARG A 23 30.91 -19.97 -22.81
N ARG A 24 31.97 -19.19 -22.60
CA ARG A 24 32.30 -17.92 -23.31
C ARG A 24 32.97 -18.12 -24.68
N VAL A 25 32.67 -17.23 -25.64
CA VAL A 25 33.52 -16.64 -26.72
C VAL A 25 32.88 -15.28 -27.10
N GLY A 26 33.57 -14.20 -27.54
CA GLY A 26 35.00 -13.88 -27.52
C GLY A 26 35.47 -12.97 -28.68
N GLY A 27 35.63 -11.66 -28.42
CA GLY A 27 36.20 -10.64 -29.35
C GLY A 27 35.19 -9.92 -30.25
N GLU A 28 35.43 -8.72 -30.78
CA GLU A 28 36.39 -7.63 -30.50
C GLU A 28 36.00 -6.42 -31.40
N ALA A 29 36.33 -5.21 -30.95
CA ALA A 29 35.96 -3.88 -31.47
C ALA A 29 36.67 -3.48 -32.82
N PRO A 30 36.86 -2.19 -33.22
CA PRO A 30 36.31 -0.88 -32.78
C PRO A 30 36.00 0.16 -33.91
N PHE A 31 35.64 1.39 -33.49
CA PHE A 31 35.90 2.74 -34.09
C PHE A 31 34.78 3.60 -34.73
N LEU A 32 34.82 4.88 -34.32
CA LEU A 32 34.11 6.11 -34.73
C LEU A 32 34.92 6.84 -35.87
N PRO A 33 34.64 8.08 -36.35
CA PRO A 33 33.62 9.09 -35.98
C PRO A 33 32.90 9.77 -37.19
N ALA A 34 32.28 10.94 -36.96
CA ALA A 34 31.49 11.75 -37.90
C ALA A 34 32.30 12.82 -38.68
N ASP A 35 31.75 13.32 -39.81
CA ASP A 35 31.48 14.77 -40.09
C ASP A 35 31.29 15.12 -41.60
N GLY A 36 30.34 16.03 -41.89
CA GLY A 36 30.44 17.10 -42.92
C GLY A 36 30.15 16.85 -44.41
N GLY A 37 29.57 17.86 -45.10
CA GLY A 37 29.88 18.14 -46.53
C GLY A 37 28.72 18.45 -47.50
N ALA A 38 28.72 19.65 -48.11
CA ALA A 38 27.64 20.27 -48.91
C ALA A 38 27.61 20.03 -50.45
N ALA A 39 26.38 20.07 -51.02
CA ALA A 39 25.88 20.85 -52.19
C ALA A 39 26.41 20.76 -53.66
N PHE A 40 25.53 21.19 -54.60
CA PHE A 40 25.70 21.56 -56.05
C PHE A 40 25.82 20.42 -57.10
N ASP A 41 25.39 20.48 -58.39
CA ASP A 41 24.47 21.35 -59.19
C ASP A 41 24.23 20.75 -60.64
N GLY A 42 23.24 21.25 -61.42
CA GLY A 42 23.08 21.09 -62.90
C GLY A 42 22.47 19.76 -63.46
N ALA A 43 21.85 19.67 -64.66
CA ALA A 43 21.48 20.65 -65.72
C ALA A 43 20.39 20.09 -66.72
N LEU A 44 19.85 20.93 -67.62
CA LEU A 44 18.78 20.67 -68.65
C LEU A 44 19.33 20.14 -70.02
N PRO A 45 18.49 19.80 -71.05
CA PRO A 45 18.17 20.79 -72.15
C PRO A 45 16.87 20.63 -73.02
N SER A 46 16.48 21.74 -73.71
CA SER A 46 15.71 22.02 -74.99
C SER A 46 14.93 20.92 -75.79
N ASP A 47 13.69 21.11 -76.35
CA ASP A 47 13.07 22.09 -77.34
C ASP A 47 13.25 21.68 -78.85
N PRO A 48 12.50 22.10 -79.93
CA PRO A 48 11.17 22.77 -80.15
C PRO A 48 10.21 22.10 -81.21
N THR A 49 8.99 22.64 -81.47
CA THR A 49 8.48 23.18 -82.80
C THR A 49 6.95 23.46 -82.89
N ASP A 50 6.55 24.37 -83.80
CA ASP A 50 5.25 25.08 -83.98
C ASP A 50 5.20 25.64 -85.46
N PRO A 51 4.13 26.23 -86.10
CA PRO A 51 2.71 26.50 -85.75
C PRO A 51 1.66 26.08 -86.83
N VAL A 52 0.40 26.59 -86.77
CA VAL A 52 -0.39 27.30 -87.86
C VAL A 52 -1.85 27.61 -87.42
N ASP A 53 -2.37 28.80 -87.79
CA ASP A 53 -3.75 29.35 -87.68
C ASP A 53 -4.07 30.05 -89.04
N PRO A 54 -5.31 30.12 -89.64
CA PRO A 54 -6.49 30.85 -89.12
C PRO A 54 -7.94 30.38 -89.51
N GLY A 55 -8.97 30.85 -88.77
CA GLY A 55 -10.36 30.87 -89.27
C GLY A 55 -11.49 31.19 -88.26
N ASP A 56 -12.29 32.23 -88.55
CA ASP A 56 -13.50 32.73 -87.84
C ASP A 56 -14.56 33.08 -88.91
N PRO A 57 -15.92 33.14 -88.70
CA PRO A 57 -16.72 32.96 -87.48
C PRO A 57 -17.94 31.99 -87.59
N THR A 58 -18.54 31.65 -86.44
CA THR A 58 -20.02 31.69 -86.19
C THR A 58 -20.35 31.40 -84.71
N ASP A 59 -21.03 32.35 -84.05
CA ASP A 59 -21.90 32.13 -82.88
C ASP A 59 -23.26 31.60 -83.40
N PRO A 60 -24.05 30.73 -82.71
CA PRO A 60 -24.18 30.62 -81.25
C PRO A 60 -24.23 29.19 -80.65
N VAL A 61 -24.15 29.12 -79.32
CA VAL A 61 -25.19 28.66 -78.37
C VAL A 61 -24.51 28.47 -77.00
N ASP A 62 -25.05 29.11 -75.97
CA ASP A 62 -24.59 29.07 -74.58
C ASP A 62 -24.51 27.62 -74.04
N PRO A 63 -23.32 27.05 -73.79
CA PRO A 63 -23.19 25.70 -73.27
C PRO A 63 -23.37 25.69 -71.75
N VAL A 64 -24.31 24.88 -71.27
CA VAL A 64 -24.56 24.68 -69.83
C VAL A 64 -23.27 24.26 -69.13
N ASP A 65 -22.85 25.05 -68.15
CA ASP A 65 -21.63 24.85 -67.34
C ASP A 65 -21.59 23.44 -66.71
N PRO A 66 -20.67 22.55 -67.13
CA PRO A 66 -20.56 21.21 -66.60
C PRO A 66 -19.65 21.20 -65.37
N THR A 67 -20.27 21.18 -64.19
CA THR A 67 -19.68 20.82 -62.90
C THR A 67 -18.50 21.68 -62.41
N ASP A 68 -18.84 22.66 -61.57
CA ASP A 68 -17.98 23.10 -60.46
C ASP A 68 -17.31 21.88 -59.77
N PRO A 69 -15.97 21.84 -59.59
CA PRO A 69 -15.28 20.75 -58.91
C PRO A 69 -15.73 20.68 -57.44
N GLY A 70 -16.77 19.87 -57.21
CA GLY A 70 -17.52 19.80 -55.97
C GLY A 70 -16.62 19.75 -54.74
N LEU A 71 -16.88 20.69 -53.81
CA LEU A 71 -16.17 20.81 -52.54
C LEU A 71 -16.02 19.43 -51.86
N PRO A 72 -14.83 19.09 -51.33
CA PRO A 72 -14.58 17.77 -50.77
C PRO A 72 -15.62 17.44 -49.70
N ALA A 73 -16.17 16.22 -49.78
CA ALA A 73 -17.17 15.76 -48.83
C ALA A 73 -16.58 15.79 -47.40
N LEU A 74 -17.27 16.46 -46.48
CA LEU A 74 -16.79 16.67 -45.10
C LEU A 74 -16.52 15.34 -44.37
N TYR A 75 -17.28 14.31 -44.71
CA TYR A 75 -17.18 12.97 -44.14
C TYR A 75 -17.34 11.94 -45.29
N PRO A 76 -16.26 11.61 -46.02
CA PRO A 76 -16.31 10.72 -47.18
C PRO A 76 -16.32 9.23 -46.82
N TYR A 77 -16.08 8.89 -45.55
CA TYR A 77 -16.02 7.52 -45.05
C TYR A 77 -17.20 7.22 -44.12
N ALA A 78 -17.59 5.95 -44.04
CA ALA A 78 -18.67 5.52 -43.17
C ALA A 78 -18.43 4.11 -42.60
N SER A 79 -19.00 3.86 -41.42
CA SER A 79 -19.26 2.51 -40.92
C SER A 79 -20.69 2.40 -40.39
N THR A 80 -21.21 1.18 -40.36
CA THR A 80 -22.50 0.85 -39.74
C THR A 80 -22.33 -0.33 -38.80
N GLY A 81 -23.06 -0.33 -37.69
CA GLY A 81 -22.93 -1.36 -36.66
C GLY A 81 -23.87 -1.15 -35.50
N ALA A 82 -24.13 -2.22 -34.75
CA ALA A 82 -24.89 -2.14 -33.52
C ALA A 82 -23.96 -1.72 -32.36
N HIS A 83 -24.51 -0.96 -31.41
CA HIS A 83 -23.83 -0.58 -30.17
C HIS A 83 -24.83 -0.50 -29.00
N CYS A 84 -24.40 -0.95 -27.82
CA CYS A 84 -25.17 -0.84 -26.58
C CYS A 84 -24.94 0.51 -25.87
N SER A 85 -25.95 1.38 -25.89
CA SER A 85 -25.94 2.70 -25.23
C SER A 85 -27.14 2.86 -24.30
N GLY A 86 -26.92 3.37 -23.08
CA GLY A 86 -28.00 3.57 -22.09
C GLY A 86 -28.80 2.32 -21.74
N GLY A 87 -28.20 1.13 -21.88
CA GLY A 87 -28.88 -0.16 -21.65
C GLY A 87 -29.67 -0.72 -22.84
N THR A 88 -29.73 0.00 -23.97
CA THR A 88 -30.45 -0.42 -25.18
C THR A 88 -29.48 -0.63 -26.33
N ARG A 89 -29.68 -1.70 -27.11
CA ARG A 89 -28.92 -1.94 -28.34
C ARG A 89 -29.56 -1.15 -29.48
N GLY A 90 -28.80 -0.28 -30.12
CA GLY A 90 -29.23 0.48 -31.30
C GLY A 90 -28.25 0.32 -32.45
N ASP A 91 -28.72 0.52 -33.68
CA ASP A 91 -27.88 0.55 -34.87
C ASP A 91 -27.41 1.99 -35.13
N TYR A 92 -26.13 2.15 -35.49
CA TYR A 92 -25.48 3.46 -35.68
C TYR A 92 -24.73 3.51 -37.01
N LEU A 93 -24.95 4.59 -37.75
CA LEU A 93 -24.08 5.05 -38.84
C LEU A 93 -23.07 6.05 -38.27
N VAL A 94 -21.79 5.79 -38.45
CA VAL A 94 -20.72 6.76 -38.14
C VAL A 94 -20.15 7.26 -39.46
N LEU A 95 -20.38 8.53 -39.78
CA LEU A 95 -19.70 9.22 -40.87
C LEU A 95 -18.35 9.75 -40.34
N SER A 96 -17.31 9.71 -41.15
CA SER A 96 -15.96 10.07 -40.75
C SER A 96 -15.19 10.86 -41.82
N ALA A 97 -14.39 11.82 -41.37
CA ALA A 97 -13.42 12.57 -42.17
C ALA A 97 -12.15 11.75 -42.47
N GLU A 98 -11.94 10.63 -41.76
CA GLU A 98 -10.77 9.76 -41.87
C GLU A 98 -11.15 8.31 -42.28
N PRO A 99 -10.23 7.53 -42.90
CA PRO A 99 -10.53 6.21 -43.44
C PRO A 99 -11.20 5.26 -42.43
N PRO A 100 -12.13 4.40 -42.86
CA PRO A 100 -12.99 3.66 -41.95
C PRO A 100 -12.21 2.64 -41.14
N SER A 101 -12.10 2.89 -39.84
CA SER A 101 -11.52 1.99 -38.86
C SER A 101 -12.59 1.65 -37.84
N CYS A 102 -13.02 0.39 -37.77
CA CYS A 102 -14.05 -0.03 -36.82
C CYS A 102 -13.67 0.33 -35.37
N ALA A 103 -12.38 0.29 -35.03
CA ALA A 103 -11.90 0.70 -33.70
C ALA A 103 -12.02 2.22 -33.44
N ALA A 104 -11.62 3.06 -34.41
CA ALA A 104 -11.72 4.51 -34.27
C ALA A 104 -13.19 4.98 -34.27
N HIS A 105 -14.00 4.41 -35.15
CA HIS A 105 -15.43 4.74 -35.26
C HIS A 105 -16.23 4.24 -34.06
N ALA A 106 -15.86 3.08 -33.48
CA ALA A 106 -16.44 2.63 -32.22
C ALA A 106 -16.09 3.58 -31.06
N ALA A 107 -14.81 3.98 -30.93
CA ALA A 107 -14.39 4.95 -29.91
C ALA A 107 -15.13 6.30 -30.03
N ALA A 108 -15.43 6.76 -31.25
CA ALA A 108 -16.22 7.96 -31.53
C ALA A 108 -17.69 7.88 -31.10
N LEU A 109 -18.22 6.72 -30.72
CA LEU A 109 -19.55 6.62 -30.10
C LEU A 109 -19.50 7.11 -28.64
N GLY A 110 -18.36 6.93 -27.95
CA GLY A 110 -18.14 7.30 -26.55
C GLY A 110 -17.63 8.74 -26.32
N THR A 111 -17.19 9.45 -27.35
CA THR A 111 -16.63 10.82 -27.26
C THR A 111 -17.21 11.74 -28.34
N GLU A 112 -17.39 13.03 -28.03
CA GLU A 112 -17.83 14.01 -29.03
C GLU A 112 -16.64 14.68 -29.72
N ASP A 113 -16.40 14.30 -30.97
CA ASP A 113 -15.45 14.97 -31.88
C ASP A 113 -16.11 15.19 -33.26
N PRO A 114 -17.02 16.18 -33.39
CA PRO A 114 -17.74 16.44 -34.64
C PRO A 114 -16.83 16.92 -35.78
N ALA A 115 -15.58 17.31 -35.48
CA ALA A 115 -14.61 17.67 -36.51
C ALA A 115 -14.07 16.43 -37.25
N ARG A 116 -14.12 15.25 -36.64
CA ARG A 116 -13.71 13.97 -37.25
C ARG A 116 -14.88 13.01 -37.51
N PHE A 117 -15.89 12.97 -36.66
CA PHE A 117 -16.94 11.95 -36.71
C PHE A 117 -18.36 12.50 -36.50
N VAL A 118 -19.34 11.97 -37.25
CA VAL A 118 -20.76 12.24 -37.05
C VAL A 118 -21.47 10.93 -36.70
N ARG A 119 -22.00 10.85 -35.47
CA ARG A 119 -22.66 9.67 -34.90
C ARG A 119 -24.17 9.74 -35.09
N ILE A 120 -24.72 8.89 -35.95
CA ILE A 120 -26.13 8.92 -36.37
C ILE A 120 -26.84 7.65 -35.90
N PRO A 121 -27.74 7.72 -34.90
CA PRO A 121 -28.64 6.62 -34.57
C PRO A 121 -29.57 6.33 -35.75
N LEU A 122 -29.72 5.07 -36.14
CA LEU A 122 -30.55 4.65 -37.25
C LEU A 122 -31.98 4.34 -36.78
N PRO A 123 -33.03 5.03 -37.27
CA PRO A 123 -34.42 4.81 -36.85
C PRO A 123 -35.10 3.62 -37.57
N GLY A 124 -34.36 2.81 -38.32
CA GLY A 124 -34.90 1.70 -39.13
C GLY A 124 -35.62 2.11 -40.42
N ALA A 125 -35.83 3.41 -40.68
CA ALA A 125 -36.37 3.91 -41.94
C ALA A 125 -35.25 4.11 -42.98
N PRO A 126 -35.48 3.81 -44.27
CA PRO A 126 -34.47 3.98 -45.33
C PRO A 126 -34.24 5.44 -45.73
N SER A 127 -35.08 6.37 -45.30
CA SER A 127 -34.87 7.81 -45.44
C SER A 127 -35.40 8.51 -44.19
N PHE A 128 -34.60 9.40 -43.61
CA PHE A 128 -34.95 10.14 -42.40
C PHE A 128 -34.16 11.45 -42.29
N THR A 129 -34.64 12.34 -41.43
CA THR A 129 -33.98 13.60 -41.10
C THR A 129 -33.52 13.55 -39.64
N THR A 130 -32.30 13.98 -39.36
CA THR A 130 -31.70 14.04 -38.02
C THR A 130 -30.96 15.35 -37.82
N THR A 131 -30.75 15.78 -36.58
CA THR A 131 -29.94 16.96 -36.26
C THR A 131 -28.64 16.51 -35.64
N GLN A 132 -27.51 16.91 -36.23
CA GLN A 132 -26.17 16.53 -35.80
C GLN A 132 -25.26 17.74 -35.81
N THR A 133 -24.26 17.77 -34.93
CA THR A 133 -23.21 18.80 -35.02
C THR A 133 -22.32 18.49 -36.20
N LEU A 134 -22.32 19.35 -37.21
CA LEU A 134 -21.45 19.27 -38.37
C LEU A 134 -20.41 20.38 -38.32
N CYS A 135 -19.19 20.06 -38.74
CA CYS A 135 -18.09 21.01 -38.78
C CYS A 135 -17.66 21.31 -40.22
N ALA A 136 -17.49 22.60 -40.54
CA ALA A 136 -16.87 23.07 -41.77
C ALA A 136 -15.91 24.21 -41.42
N GLU A 137 -14.72 24.22 -42.03
CA GLU A 137 -13.75 25.33 -41.93
C GLU A 137 -13.42 25.77 -40.48
N GLY A 138 -13.41 24.80 -39.55
CA GLY A 138 -13.12 25.02 -38.12
C GLY A 138 -14.28 25.54 -37.28
N ARG A 139 -15.50 25.66 -37.85
CA ARG A 139 -16.73 25.99 -37.14
C ARG A 139 -17.65 24.80 -37.08
N CYS A 140 -18.33 24.61 -35.96
CA CYS A 140 -19.21 23.47 -35.72
C CYS A 140 -20.58 23.95 -35.22
N ALA A 141 -21.66 23.48 -35.83
CA ALA A 141 -23.02 23.88 -35.48
C ALA A 141 -24.03 22.72 -35.58
N PRO A 142 -25.05 22.66 -34.70
CA PRO A 142 -26.19 21.76 -34.87
C PRO A 142 -26.87 22.00 -36.21
N THR A 143 -26.82 21.01 -37.09
CA THR A 143 -27.29 21.08 -38.47
C THR A 143 -28.28 19.96 -38.74
N THR A 144 -29.44 20.32 -39.29
CA THR A 144 -30.41 19.35 -39.80
C THR A 144 -29.90 18.73 -41.09
N MET A 145 -29.76 17.42 -41.11
CA MET A 145 -29.35 16.63 -42.27
C MET A 145 -30.42 15.59 -42.64
N THR A 146 -30.52 15.29 -43.93
CA THR A 146 -31.29 14.15 -44.45
C THR A 146 -30.31 13.03 -44.78
N VAL A 147 -30.66 11.82 -44.35
CA VAL A 147 -29.90 10.59 -44.62
C VAL A 147 -30.81 9.64 -45.38
N GLU A 148 -30.30 9.07 -46.47
CA GLU A 148 -30.95 8.05 -47.28
C GLU A 148 -30.02 6.83 -47.38
N LEU A 149 -30.56 5.64 -47.14
CA LEU A 149 -29.83 4.38 -47.07
C LEU A 149 -30.23 3.47 -48.24
N ASP A 150 -29.23 2.83 -48.86
CA ASP A 150 -29.41 1.80 -49.89
C ASP A 150 -28.48 0.63 -49.59
N GLY A 151 -29.00 -0.38 -48.89
CA GLY A 151 -28.24 -1.54 -48.42
C GLY A 151 -27.09 -1.15 -47.49
N ALA A 152 -25.86 -1.42 -47.92
CA ALA A 152 -24.64 -1.04 -47.20
C ALA A 152 -24.13 0.38 -47.57
N GLY A 153 -24.78 1.06 -48.52
CA GLY A 153 -24.45 2.43 -48.91
C GLY A 153 -25.54 3.43 -48.57
N GLY A 154 -25.34 4.66 -49.01
CA GLY A 154 -26.33 5.72 -48.85
C GLY A 154 -25.81 7.07 -49.31
N ARG A 155 -26.63 8.10 -49.07
CA ARG A 155 -26.24 9.51 -49.22
C ARG A 155 -26.75 10.33 -48.04
N TRP A 156 -26.01 11.36 -47.69
CA TRP A 156 -26.46 12.39 -46.76
C TRP A 156 -26.42 13.77 -47.43
N SER A 157 -27.30 14.67 -47.00
CA SER A 157 -27.32 16.07 -47.42
C SER A 157 -27.71 17.00 -46.28
N ALA A 158 -27.12 18.20 -46.25
CA ALA A 158 -27.32 19.21 -45.22
C ALA A 158 -27.02 20.61 -45.78
N THR A 159 -27.32 21.66 -45.02
CA THR A 159 -26.80 23.02 -45.28
C THR A 159 -25.95 23.44 -44.10
N VAL A 160 -24.63 23.51 -44.29
CA VAL A 160 -23.65 23.88 -43.25
C VAL A 160 -23.14 25.28 -43.58
N ASP A 161 -23.25 26.23 -42.64
CA ASP A 161 -22.89 27.64 -42.81
C ASP A 161 -23.40 28.25 -44.13
N GLY A 162 -24.67 27.98 -44.46
CA GLY A 162 -25.34 28.47 -45.67
C GLY A 162 -24.95 27.76 -46.98
N THR A 163 -23.99 26.85 -46.95
CA THR A 163 -23.54 26.09 -48.12
C THR A 163 -24.19 24.70 -48.15
N PRO A 164 -24.82 24.28 -49.26
CA PRO A 164 -25.25 22.90 -49.44
C PRO A 164 -24.05 21.95 -49.36
N ARG A 165 -24.13 20.95 -48.48
CA ARG A 165 -23.12 19.90 -48.31
C ARG A 165 -23.80 18.54 -48.41
N GLY A 166 -23.06 17.53 -48.82
CA GLY A 166 -23.54 16.16 -48.88
C GLY A 166 -22.45 15.21 -49.32
N GLY A 167 -22.76 13.92 -49.30
CA GLY A 167 -21.86 12.87 -49.76
C GLY A 167 -22.58 11.55 -49.91
N THR A 168 -22.19 10.78 -50.92
CA THR A 168 -22.47 9.35 -51.01
C THR A 168 -21.45 8.58 -50.18
N PHE A 169 -21.86 7.52 -49.51
CA PHE A 169 -20.97 6.67 -48.72
C PHE A 169 -21.26 5.18 -48.96
N THR A 170 -20.25 4.35 -48.73
CA THR A 170 -20.38 2.91 -48.52
C THR A 170 -19.90 2.61 -47.11
N ALA A 171 -20.79 2.11 -46.26
CA ALA A 171 -20.52 1.86 -44.86
C ALA A 171 -19.86 0.49 -44.66
N THR A 172 -18.68 0.46 -44.02
CA THR A 172 -18.10 -0.80 -43.53
C THR A 172 -18.94 -1.33 -42.37
N ALA A 173 -19.37 -2.59 -42.45
CA ALA A 173 -20.03 -3.26 -41.33
C ALA A 173 -19.03 -3.53 -40.21
N CYS A 174 -19.32 -3.02 -39.01
CA CYS A 174 -18.48 -3.14 -37.82
C CYS A 174 -19.28 -3.69 -36.64
N ASP A 175 -18.68 -4.58 -35.86
CA ASP A 175 -19.17 -4.91 -34.51
C ASP A 175 -18.53 -3.93 -33.52
N TYR A 176 -19.17 -2.77 -33.31
CA TYR A 176 -18.58 -1.71 -32.49
C TYR A 176 -18.31 -2.15 -31.05
N ASP A 177 -19.21 -2.97 -30.49
CA ASP A 177 -19.08 -3.49 -29.12
C ASP A 177 -17.87 -4.44 -28.97
N ALA A 178 -17.36 -5.03 -30.06
CA ALA A 178 -16.13 -5.84 -30.06
C ALA A 178 -14.83 -5.00 -30.04
N PHE A 179 -14.89 -3.71 -30.38
CA PHE A 179 -13.76 -2.78 -30.32
C PHE A 179 -13.83 -1.81 -29.14
N LEU A 180 -14.97 -1.73 -28.45
CA LEU A 180 -15.13 -0.99 -27.21
C LEU A 180 -14.77 -1.87 -26.00
N PRO A 181 -14.42 -1.25 -24.85
CA PRO A 181 -14.51 -1.96 -23.57
C PRO A 181 -15.95 -2.49 -23.41
N PRO A 182 -16.15 -3.76 -23.02
CA PRO A 182 -17.48 -4.36 -22.99
C PRO A 182 -18.45 -3.53 -22.15
N ALA A 183 -19.61 -3.22 -22.73
CA ALA A 183 -20.59 -2.25 -22.24
C ALA A 183 -21.41 -2.73 -21.02
N ALA A 184 -20.75 -3.32 -20.03
CA ALA A 184 -21.31 -3.53 -18.70
C ALA A 184 -21.21 -2.21 -17.91
N ALA A 185 -22.10 -1.28 -18.25
CA ALA A 185 -22.25 0.01 -17.56
C ALA A 185 -23.14 -0.10 -16.30
N SER A 186 -24.02 -1.11 -16.24
CA SER A 186 -24.90 -1.36 -15.10
C SER A 186 -24.48 -2.61 -14.33
N PRO A 187 -24.48 -2.58 -12.99
CA PRO A 187 -24.30 -3.77 -12.18
C PRO A 187 -25.38 -4.84 -12.43
N VAL A 188 -25.06 -6.10 -12.11
CA VAL A 188 -26.03 -7.22 -12.10
C VAL A 188 -27.12 -7.00 -11.04
N THR A 189 -28.30 -7.57 -11.22
CA THR A 189 -29.45 -7.37 -10.30
C THR A 189 -29.83 -8.59 -9.47
N ASP A 190 -29.25 -9.74 -9.76
CA ASP A 190 -29.54 -11.04 -9.15
C ASP A 190 -28.47 -11.50 -8.12
N LEU A 191 -27.52 -10.63 -7.81
CA LEU A 191 -26.43 -10.86 -6.86
C LEU A 191 -26.24 -9.60 -6.01
N ARG A 192 -26.09 -9.72 -4.68
CA ARG A 192 -25.91 -8.56 -3.79
C ARG A 192 -24.53 -8.54 -3.14
N ILE A 193 -23.94 -7.36 -2.94
CA ILE A 193 -22.78 -7.16 -2.07
C ILE A 193 -23.28 -7.20 -0.62
N ARG A 194 -22.83 -8.18 0.16
CA ARG A 194 -23.06 -8.23 1.61
C ARG A 194 -22.09 -7.36 2.38
N GLU A 195 -20.80 -7.38 2.02
CA GLU A 195 -19.75 -6.65 2.73
C GLU A 195 -18.64 -6.25 1.77
N VAL A 196 -18.06 -5.08 2.03
CA VAL A 196 -16.79 -4.63 1.46
C VAL A 196 -15.84 -4.41 2.63
N ALA A 197 -14.70 -5.10 2.62
CA ALA A 197 -13.68 -4.93 3.64
C ALA A 197 -12.30 -4.76 3.00
N LEU A 198 -11.49 -3.88 3.57
CA LEU A 198 -10.12 -3.64 3.20
C LEU A 198 -9.19 -4.32 4.21
N PHE A 199 -8.11 -4.90 3.75
CA PHE A 199 -7.15 -5.64 4.56
C PHE A 199 -5.75 -5.06 4.39
N GLN A 200 -5.16 -4.60 5.49
CA GLN A 200 -3.84 -3.95 5.56
C GLN A 200 -2.99 -4.49 6.73
N GLY A 201 -3.12 -5.78 7.02
CA GLY A 201 -2.67 -6.43 8.26
C GLY A 201 -3.86 -6.94 9.06
N VAL A 202 -4.90 -6.10 9.21
CA VAL A 202 -6.18 -6.42 9.86
C VAL A 202 -7.36 -6.18 8.91
N LYS A 203 -8.51 -6.82 9.17
CA LYS A 203 -9.77 -6.58 8.48
C LYS A 203 -10.34 -5.23 8.92
N ILE A 204 -10.59 -4.37 7.93
CA ILE A 204 -11.21 -3.06 8.08
C ILE A 204 -12.54 -3.06 7.31
N PRO A 205 -13.69 -3.27 7.98
CA PRO A 205 -14.99 -3.21 7.32
C PRO A 205 -15.29 -1.80 6.82
N LEU A 206 -15.54 -1.66 5.51
CA LEU A 206 -15.88 -0.38 4.87
C LEU A 206 -17.39 -0.22 4.67
N ALA A 207 -18.07 -1.32 4.33
CA ALA A 207 -19.50 -1.32 4.05
C ALA A 207 -20.15 -2.67 4.36
N ARG A 208 -21.42 -2.67 4.74
CA ARG A 208 -22.25 -3.88 4.88
C ARG A 208 -23.69 -3.61 4.47
N ASP A 209 -24.27 -4.54 3.72
CA ASP A 209 -25.66 -4.51 3.22
C ASP A 209 -26.05 -3.14 2.59
N GLY A 210 -25.13 -2.55 1.81
CA GLY A 210 -25.31 -1.26 1.13
C GLY A 210 -25.02 -0.01 1.98
N ALA A 211 -24.81 -0.14 3.29
CA ALA A 211 -24.47 0.96 4.19
C ALA A 211 -22.96 1.06 4.45
N ALA A 212 -22.43 2.28 4.55
CA ALA A 212 -21.06 2.51 5.01
C ALA A 212 -20.92 2.19 6.51
N LEU A 213 -19.75 1.68 6.91
CA LEU A 213 -19.42 1.38 8.31
C LEU A 213 -18.37 2.34 8.86
N THR A 214 -18.32 2.48 10.18
CA THR A 214 -17.16 3.07 10.86
C THR A 214 -16.06 2.03 10.95
N PRO A 215 -14.84 2.30 10.43
CA PRO A 215 -13.69 1.40 10.56
C PRO A 215 -13.34 1.10 12.02
N ASN A 216 -13.03 -0.17 12.32
CA ASN A 216 -12.43 -0.63 13.59
C ASN A 216 -10.94 -0.25 13.70
N ALA A 217 -10.26 -0.12 12.56
CA ALA A 217 -8.85 0.24 12.44
C ALA A 217 -8.66 1.26 11.29
N PRO A 218 -7.59 2.07 11.33
CA PRO A 218 -7.31 3.06 10.29
C PRO A 218 -6.91 2.41 8.96
N VAL A 219 -7.47 2.91 7.85
CA VAL A 219 -6.89 2.67 6.52
C VAL A 219 -5.64 3.55 6.40
N VAL A 220 -4.48 2.93 6.17
CA VAL A 220 -3.17 3.59 6.06
C VAL A 220 -2.97 4.04 4.61
N ALA A 221 -2.74 5.34 4.40
CA ALA A 221 -2.39 5.88 3.08
C ALA A 221 -0.99 5.39 2.65
N GLY A 222 -0.77 5.19 1.35
CA GLY A 222 0.52 4.72 0.80
C GLY A 222 0.83 3.23 1.01
N ARG A 223 0.09 2.52 1.87
CA ARG A 223 0.26 1.08 2.15
C ARG A 223 -0.61 0.23 1.22
N GLU A 224 -0.08 -0.82 0.61
CA GLU A 224 -0.87 -1.71 -0.24
C GLU A 224 -2.00 -2.42 0.54
N ALA A 225 -3.07 -2.82 -0.14
CA ALA A 225 -4.22 -3.45 0.50
C ALA A 225 -4.85 -4.55 -0.34
N LEU A 226 -5.50 -5.51 0.32
CA LEU A 226 -6.48 -6.39 -0.32
C LEU A 226 -7.88 -5.88 -0.01
N VAL A 227 -8.67 -5.55 -1.05
CA VAL A 227 -10.11 -5.32 -0.91
C VAL A 227 -10.84 -6.62 -1.20
N ARG A 228 -11.57 -7.13 -0.21
CA ARG A 228 -12.45 -8.31 -0.35
C ARG A 228 -13.90 -7.87 -0.48
N VAL A 229 -14.58 -8.42 -1.49
CA VAL A 229 -16.02 -8.22 -1.71
C VAL A 229 -16.74 -9.53 -1.45
N TYR A 230 -17.65 -9.48 -0.48
CA TYR A 230 -18.46 -10.60 -0.05
C TYR A 230 -19.84 -10.45 -0.66
N VAL A 231 -20.34 -11.52 -1.26
CA VAL A 231 -21.59 -11.53 -2.03
C VAL A 231 -22.56 -12.59 -1.56
N GLU A 232 -23.82 -12.42 -1.93
CA GLU A 232 -24.87 -13.43 -1.73
C GLU A 232 -25.74 -13.52 -2.98
N PRO A 233 -25.83 -14.71 -3.62
CA PRO A 233 -26.77 -14.97 -4.70
C PRO A 233 -28.22 -14.68 -4.31
N GLY A 234 -28.94 -13.96 -5.18
CA GLY A 234 -30.38 -13.74 -5.05
C GLY A 234 -31.20 -14.99 -5.40
N SER A 235 -32.51 -14.91 -5.17
CA SER A 235 -33.43 -15.98 -5.58
C SER A 235 -33.43 -16.13 -7.10
N GLY A 236 -33.23 -17.36 -7.58
CA GLY A 236 -33.15 -17.65 -9.02
C GLY A 236 -31.80 -17.34 -9.69
N TYR A 237 -30.78 -16.91 -8.93
CA TYR A 237 -29.43 -16.70 -9.45
C TYR A 237 -28.87 -17.96 -10.11
N VAL A 238 -28.34 -17.80 -11.34
CA VAL A 238 -27.68 -18.87 -12.09
C VAL A 238 -26.16 -18.69 -12.00
N PRO A 239 -25.39 -19.69 -11.52
CA PRO A 239 -23.94 -19.63 -11.46
C PRO A 239 -23.29 -19.33 -12.81
N ARG A 240 -22.50 -18.25 -12.83
CA ARG A 240 -21.75 -17.75 -13.99
C ARG A 240 -20.56 -16.94 -13.52
N GLU A 241 -19.59 -16.72 -14.41
CA GLU A 241 -18.50 -15.77 -14.14
C GLU A 241 -19.07 -14.35 -14.09
N THR A 242 -18.64 -13.59 -13.08
CA THR A 242 -18.96 -12.17 -12.90
C THR A 242 -17.67 -11.41 -12.55
N ILE A 243 -17.64 -10.10 -12.82
CA ILE A 243 -16.50 -9.21 -12.55
C ILE A 243 -16.88 -8.23 -11.45
N ALA A 244 -16.15 -8.20 -10.33
CA ALA A 244 -16.14 -7.04 -9.45
C ALA A 244 -15.14 -6.01 -9.98
N ARG A 245 -15.59 -4.76 -10.14
CA ARG A 245 -14.79 -3.63 -10.62
C ARG A 245 -14.77 -2.54 -9.56
N LEU A 246 -13.59 -2.29 -8.99
CA LEU A 246 -13.29 -1.25 -8.01
C LEU A 246 -12.65 -0.05 -8.69
N THR A 247 -13.33 1.10 -8.67
CA THR A 247 -12.79 2.39 -9.11
C THR A 247 -12.25 3.16 -7.91
N LEU A 248 -11.05 3.72 -8.03
CA LEU A 248 -10.33 4.47 -6.99
C LEU A 248 -9.79 5.77 -7.58
N GLY A 249 -10.41 6.90 -7.21
CA GLY A 249 -10.20 8.19 -7.88
C GLY A 249 -10.40 8.11 -9.40
N ASP A 250 -9.65 8.92 -10.14
CA ASP A 250 -9.68 8.99 -11.62
C ASP A 250 -8.83 7.90 -12.30
N GLY A 251 -8.17 7.04 -11.52
CA GLY A 251 -7.30 5.99 -12.06
C GLY A 251 -8.09 4.79 -12.59
N MET A 252 -7.50 4.05 -13.53
CA MET A 252 -8.11 2.85 -14.13
C MET A 252 -8.69 1.89 -13.05
N PRO A 253 -9.89 1.32 -13.27
CA PRO A 253 -10.49 0.39 -12.33
C PRO A 253 -9.65 -0.88 -12.16
N ILE A 254 -9.70 -1.43 -10.95
CA ILE A 254 -9.12 -2.73 -10.60
C ILE A 254 -10.25 -3.77 -10.69
N GLU A 255 -10.00 -4.89 -11.36
CA GLU A 255 -11.00 -5.94 -11.59
C GLU A 255 -10.59 -7.29 -10.99
N ALA A 256 -11.57 -8.04 -10.50
CA ALA A 256 -11.43 -9.45 -10.16
C ALA A 256 -12.61 -10.25 -10.71
N ARG A 257 -12.34 -11.47 -11.18
CA ARG A 257 -13.35 -12.41 -11.70
C ARG A 257 -13.68 -13.48 -10.66
N LEU A 258 -14.94 -13.87 -10.59
CA LEU A 258 -15.40 -14.98 -9.76
C LEU A 258 -16.61 -15.67 -10.40
N THR A 259 -16.60 -17.00 -10.42
CA THR A 259 -17.81 -17.80 -10.66
C THR A 259 -18.52 -18.01 -9.34
N VAL A 260 -19.49 -17.13 -9.03
CA VAL A 260 -20.23 -17.23 -7.77
C VAL A 260 -21.16 -18.44 -7.83
N THR A 261 -21.10 -19.31 -6.81
CA THR A 261 -21.93 -20.51 -6.67
C THR A 261 -22.73 -20.55 -5.37
N ALA A 262 -22.31 -19.79 -4.36
CA ALA A 262 -22.91 -19.69 -3.04
C ALA A 262 -22.60 -18.32 -2.41
N ALA A 263 -23.15 -18.04 -1.23
CA ALA A 263 -22.80 -16.83 -0.47
C ALA A 263 -21.36 -16.89 0.06
N SER A 264 -20.65 -15.76 0.05
CA SER A 264 -19.26 -15.66 0.51
C SER A 264 -19.12 -15.91 2.01
N SER A 265 -18.02 -16.55 2.39
CA SER A 265 -17.61 -16.77 3.77
C SER A 265 -16.22 -16.20 4.06
N GLU A 266 -15.93 -15.96 5.33
CA GLU A 266 -14.73 -15.24 5.74
C GLU A 266 -13.44 -16.01 5.47
N GLY A 267 -13.41 -17.28 5.90
CA GLY A 267 -12.25 -18.17 5.77
C GLY A 267 -12.06 -18.81 4.39
N ASP A 268 -13.01 -18.64 3.46
CA ASP A 268 -12.87 -19.10 2.08
C ASP A 268 -12.59 -17.92 1.14
N GLY A 269 -11.30 -17.69 0.87
CA GLY A 269 -10.86 -16.69 -0.10
C GLY A 269 -11.35 -16.96 -1.53
N GLY A 270 -11.65 -18.22 -1.89
CA GLY A 270 -12.24 -18.57 -3.18
C GLY A 270 -13.71 -18.17 -3.32
N SER A 271 -14.37 -17.83 -2.21
CA SER A 271 -15.77 -17.37 -2.21
C SER A 271 -15.93 -15.85 -2.33
N THR A 272 -14.85 -15.07 -2.29
CA THR A 272 -14.86 -13.60 -2.36
C THR A 272 -14.13 -13.08 -3.59
N TYR A 273 -14.53 -11.92 -4.11
CA TYR A 273 -13.66 -11.18 -5.02
C TYR A 273 -12.50 -10.59 -4.23
N ASN A 274 -11.29 -10.76 -4.74
CA ASN A 274 -10.05 -10.37 -4.06
C ASN A 274 -9.30 -9.39 -4.97
N LEU A 275 -9.43 -8.09 -4.68
CA LEU A 275 -8.85 -7.01 -5.48
C LEU A 275 -7.62 -6.44 -4.79
N PHE A 276 -6.44 -6.67 -5.36
CA PHE A 276 -5.19 -6.09 -4.85
C PHE A 276 -5.09 -4.62 -5.25
N VAL A 277 -4.95 -3.74 -4.26
CA VAL A 277 -4.87 -2.30 -4.42
C VAL A 277 -3.44 -1.84 -4.09
N PRO A 278 -2.67 -1.35 -5.07
CA PRO A 278 -1.35 -0.77 -4.83
C PRO A 278 -1.43 0.45 -3.89
N GLY A 279 -0.42 0.63 -3.05
CA GLY A 279 -0.40 1.67 -2.01
C GLY A 279 -0.50 3.09 -2.56
N GLU A 280 0.05 3.34 -3.75
CA GLU A 280 -0.03 4.61 -4.47
C GLU A 280 -1.45 4.98 -4.93
N ARG A 281 -2.40 4.03 -4.90
CA ARG A 281 -3.84 4.28 -5.17
C ARG A 281 -4.61 4.67 -3.90
N ILE A 282 -3.98 4.67 -2.73
CA ILE A 282 -4.61 4.92 -1.41
C ILE A 282 -4.04 6.22 -0.81
N ALA A 283 -4.70 7.33 -1.12
CA ALA A 283 -4.43 8.66 -0.59
C ALA A 283 -5.56 9.13 0.35
N PRO A 284 -5.35 10.14 1.22
CA PRO A 284 -6.35 10.56 2.20
C PRO A 284 -7.68 11.06 1.61
N ASP A 285 -7.66 11.55 0.37
CA ASP A 285 -8.80 12.02 -0.40
C ASP A 285 -9.36 10.96 -1.36
N THR A 286 -8.76 9.77 -1.44
CA THR A 286 -9.21 8.69 -2.34
C THR A 286 -10.69 8.38 -2.11
N ARG A 287 -11.48 8.57 -3.16
CA ARG A 287 -12.87 8.16 -3.25
C ARG A 287 -12.96 6.84 -4.02
N PHE A 288 -13.91 6.00 -3.66
CA PHE A 288 -14.11 4.71 -4.30
C PHE A 288 -15.56 4.40 -4.63
N SER A 289 -15.74 3.60 -5.68
CA SER A 289 -16.99 2.91 -5.95
C SER A 289 -16.71 1.50 -6.48
N LEU A 290 -17.66 0.62 -6.25
CA LEU A 290 -17.57 -0.80 -6.55
C LEU A 290 -18.87 -1.24 -7.22
N GLY A 291 -18.77 -2.02 -8.29
CA GLY A 291 -19.91 -2.71 -8.88
C GLY A 291 -19.55 -4.13 -9.30
N ILE A 292 -20.55 -5.00 -9.40
CA ILE A 292 -20.41 -6.34 -9.96
C ILE A 292 -21.15 -6.43 -11.29
N TYR A 293 -20.46 -6.93 -12.31
CA TYR A 293 -20.87 -6.88 -13.70
C TYR A 293 -20.84 -8.27 -14.33
N ASP A 294 -21.75 -8.52 -15.28
CA ASP A 294 -21.74 -9.73 -16.09
C ASP A 294 -20.90 -9.49 -17.36
N PRO A 295 -19.77 -10.20 -17.56
CA PRO A 295 -18.92 -10.02 -18.73
C PRO A 295 -19.57 -10.46 -20.05
N SER A 296 -20.65 -11.24 -19.98
CA SER A 296 -21.40 -11.75 -21.14
C SER A 296 -22.65 -10.93 -21.46
N ALA A 297 -23.07 -10.02 -20.57
CA ALA A 297 -24.22 -9.16 -20.78
C ALA A 297 -23.89 -8.04 -21.79
N ALA A 298 -24.17 -8.30 -23.07
CA ALA A 298 -24.00 -7.33 -24.16
C ALA A 298 -24.66 -5.96 -23.86
N CYS A 299 -25.84 -5.97 -23.25
CA CYS A 299 -26.58 -4.79 -22.79
C CYS A 299 -27.09 -5.06 -21.36
N SER A 300 -26.53 -4.38 -20.36
CA SER A 300 -27.06 -4.36 -18.99
C SER A 300 -27.42 -2.92 -18.60
N GLY A 301 -28.67 -2.70 -18.21
CA GLY A 301 -29.33 -1.38 -18.27
C GLY A 301 -30.45 -1.20 -17.26
N GLY A 302 -30.16 -1.39 -15.97
CA GLY A 302 -31.10 -1.13 -14.88
C GLY A 302 -30.60 0.01 -13.98
N SER A 303 -31.50 0.89 -13.54
CA SER A 303 -31.21 1.86 -12.47
C SER A 303 -31.26 1.21 -11.07
N ASP A 304 -31.95 0.09 -10.95
CA ASP A 304 -31.82 -0.82 -9.80
C ASP A 304 -30.54 -1.63 -9.94
N THR A 305 -29.75 -1.66 -8.88
CA THR A 305 -28.48 -2.40 -8.83
C THR A 305 -28.62 -3.74 -8.09
N GLY A 306 -29.80 -4.09 -7.56
CA GLY A 306 -29.99 -5.33 -6.78
C GLY A 306 -29.10 -5.45 -5.52
N GLY A 307 -28.41 -4.37 -5.13
CA GLY A 307 -27.35 -4.40 -4.11
C GLY A 307 -25.96 -4.81 -4.65
N ALA A 308 -25.77 -5.00 -5.96
CA ALA A 308 -24.48 -5.28 -6.60
C ALA A 308 -23.55 -4.06 -6.73
N ARG A 309 -23.89 -2.92 -6.13
CA ARG A 309 -23.09 -1.68 -6.16
C ARG A 309 -22.92 -1.09 -4.76
N PHE A 310 -21.72 -0.59 -4.48
CA PHE A 310 -21.45 0.24 -3.30
C PHE A 310 -20.59 1.47 -3.66
N PRO A 311 -20.99 2.70 -3.26
CA PRO A 311 -22.33 3.08 -2.78
C PRO A 311 -23.40 2.80 -3.84
N THR A 312 -24.68 3.01 -3.53
CA THR A 312 -25.78 2.80 -4.50
C THR A 312 -25.70 3.74 -5.70
N SER A 313 -25.16 4.95 -5.52
CA SER A 313 -24.87 5.92 -6.59
C SER A 313 -23.60 6.71 -6.26
N GLY A 314 -22.92 7.23 -7.29
CA GLY A 314 -21.67 7.99 -7.12
C GLY A 314 -20.54 7.19 -6.48
N ASP A 315 -19.75 7.83 -5.63
CA ASP A 315 -18.60 7.29 -4.90
C ASP A 315 -18.64 7.71 -3.42
N THR A 316 -17.79 7.11 -2.59
CA THR A 316 -17.62 7.50 -1.18
C THR A 316 -16.15 7.62 -0.82
N LEU A 317 -15.84 8.42 0.20
CA LEU A 317 -14.47 8.56 0.70
C LEU A 317 -14.00 7.23 1.34
N LEU A 318 -12.79 6.79 1.02
CA LEU A 318 -12.17 5.59 1.61
C LEU A 318 -11.78 5.82 3.09
N GLY A 319 -11.50 7.08 3.47
CA GLY A 319 -11.12 7.45 4.83
C GLY A 319 -9.68 7.11 5.18
N ALA A 320 -8.80 6.98 4.18
CA ALA A 320 -7.39 6.72 4.40
C ALA A 320 -6.70 7.89 5.14
N ARG A 321 -5.66 7.56 5.91
CA ARG A 321 -4.98 8.50 6.81
C ARG A 321 -3.48 8.32 6.64
N THR A 322 -2.73 9.40 6.49
CA THR A 322 -1.26 9.34 6.50
C THR A 322 -0.73 9.19 7.92
N MET A 323 0.34 8.42 8.06
CA MET A 323 1.15 8.33 9.27
C MET A 323 2.22 9.43 9.40
N GLY A 324 2.51 10.14 8.30
CA GLY A 324 3.53 11.21 8.24
C GLY A 324 4.92 10.75 7.78
N GLY A 325 5.01 9.81 6.85
CA GLY A 325 6.29 9.23 6.40
C GLY A 325 6.59 7.88 7.06
N ALA A 326 7.56 7.16 6.51
CA ALA A 326 8.05 5.87 7.00
C ALA A 326 8.32 5.84 8.51
N LEU A 327 8.12 4.68 9.14
CA LEU A 327 8.69 4.39 10.46
C LEU A 327 10.21 4.23 10.32
N ARG A 328 10.99 4.68 11.30
CA ARG A 328 12.47 4.73 11.19
C ARG A 328 13.14 4.00 12.34
N VAL A 329 13.92 2.98 12.03
CA VAL A 329 14.61 2.14 13.03
C VAL A 329 16.09 2.02 12.69
N VAL A 330 16.94 2.28 13.68
CA VAL A 330 18.38 2.02 13.63
C VAL A 330 18.67 0.73 14.39
N ILE A 331 19.13 -0.28 13.68
CA ILE A 331 19.65 -1.51 14.26
C ILE A 331 21.07 -1.27 14.71
N VAL A 332 21.36 -1.48 15.99
CA VAL A 332 22.69 -1.34 16.58
C VAL A 332 23.27 -2.73 16.79
N PRO A 333 24.28 -3.16 16.01
CA PRO A 333 25.00 -4.38 16.32
C PRO A 333 25.74 -4.21 17.64
N VAL A 334 25.64 -5.19 18.53
CA VAL A 334 26.43 -5.22 19.77
C VAL A 334 27.55 -6.24 19.65
N ALA A 335 28.79 -5.79 19.81
CA ALA A 335 29.96 -6.64 19.95
C ALA A 335 30.01 -7.17 21.40
N TYR A 336 29.76 -8.47 21.58
CA TYR A 336 29.74 -9.11 22.89
C TYR A 336 31.17 -9.48 23.33
N ASP A 337 31.74 -8.65 24.19
CA ASP A 337 33.10 -8.76 24.72
C ASP A 337 33.18 -9.44 26.09
N ALA A 338 32.05 -9.69 26.75
CA ALA A 338 31.99 -10.19 28.13
C ALA A 338 32.64 -11.58 28.34
N ASP A 339 32.71 -12.39 27.28
CA ASP A 339 33.43 -13.67 27.25
C ASP A 339 34.70 -13.63 26.38
N GLY A 340 35.16 -12.43 26.01
CA GLY A 340 36.32 -12.20 25.15
C GLY A 340 36.13 -12.57 23.67
N SER A 341 34.92 -12.93 23.25
CA SER A 341 34.68 -13.41 21.87
C SER A 341 34.53 -12.32 20.82
N GLY A 342 34.08 -11.12 21.20
CA GLY A 342 33.77 -10.03 20.28
C GLY A 342 32.66 -10.37 19.27
N ARG A 343 31.78 -11.34 19.58
CA ARG A 343 30.71 -11.80 18.67
C ARG A 343 29.79 -10.64 18.29
N LEU A 344 29.46 -10.58 16.99
CA LEU A 344 28.42 -9.70 16.45
C LEU A 344 27.20 -10.54 16.05
N PRO A 345 25.98 -9.97 16.12
CA PRO A 345 24.77 -10.55 15.53
C PRO A 345 24.85 -10.54 13.99
N ASP A 346 23.97 -11.29 13.31
CA ASP A 346 23.80 -11.11 11.87
C ASP A 346 23.02 -9.82 11.56
N THR A 347 23.62 -8.95 10.76
CA THR A 347 23.01 -7.74 10.20
C THR A 347 23.12 -7.70 8.68
N SER A 348 23.14 -8.88 8.04
CA SER A 348 23.08 -9.03 6.59
C SER A 348 21.80 -8.43 6.00
N THR A 349 21.84 -8.07 4.71
CA THR A 349 20.67 -7.55 3.97
C THR A 349 19.46 -8.49 4.03
N ALA A 350 19.70 -9.81 4.12
CA ALA A 350 18.63 -10.81 4.26
C ALA A 350 17.92 -10.69 5.62
N THR A 351 18.67 -10.65 6.71
CA THR A 351 18.11 -10.52 8.07
C THR A 351 17.44 -9.16 8.29
N MET A 352 18.04 -8.08 7.79
CA MET A 352 17.42 -6.74 7.85
C MET A 352 16.15 -6.64 6.98
N SER A 353 16.09 -7.36 5.85
CA SER A 353 14.87 -7.48 5.06
C SER A 353 13.80 -8.28 5.80
N ALA A 354 14.13 -9.42 6.40
CA ALA A 354 13.18 -10.21 7.18
C ALA A 354 12.58 -9.44 8.37
N TRP A 355 13.38 -8.58 9.02
CA TRP A 355 12.91 -7.72 10.11
C TRP A 355 12.02 -6.58 9.61
N ARG A 356 12.35 -5.99 8.46
CA ARG A 356 11.49 -5.01 7.76
C ARG A 356 10.16 -5.64 7.37
N ASP A 357 10.20 -6.82 6.78
CA ASP A 357 9.04 -7.55 6.29
C ASP A 357 8.13 -7.97 7.46
N ALA A 358 8.68 -8.39 8.61
CA ALA A 358 7.89 -8.68 9.82
C ALA A 358 7.12 -7.45 10.35
N ILE A 359 7.78 -6.29 10.45
CA ILE A 359 7.11 -5.03 10.82
C ILE A 359 6.10 -4.64 9.73
N TYR A 360 6.44 -4.76 8.45
CA TYR A 360 5.52 -4.39 7.37
C TYR A 360 4.28 -5.29 7.33
N SER A 361 4.39 -6.59 7.61
CA SER A 361 3.24 -7.51 7.73
C SER A 361 2.35 -7.17 8.94
N LEU A 362 2.94 -6.84 10.10
CA LEU A 362 2.21 -6.67 11.36
C LEU A 362 1.74 -5.23 11.65
N PHE A 363 2.51 -4.20 11.30
CA PHE A 363 2.28 -2.85 11.80
C PHE A 363 1.56 -1.95 10.77
N PRO A 364 0.88 -0.88 11.23
CA PRO A 364 0.15 0.06 10.38
C PRO A 364 1.09 1.05 9.66
N VAL A 365 2.05 0.54 8.90
CA VAL A 365 3.12 1.34 8.27
C VAL A 365 2.97 1.42 6.75
N GLU A 366 3.15 2.63 6.18
CA GLU A 366 3.27 2.85 4.74
C GLU A 366 4.62 2.31 4.22
N ASP A 367 5.69 2.50 4.99
CA ASP A 367 7.04 1.99 4.74
C ASP A 367 7.86 1.97 6.05
N LEU A 368 8.99 1.26 6.05
CA LEU A 368 9.93 1.15 7.15
C LEU A 368 11.38 1.35 6.68
N GLU A 369 11.98 2.46 7.12
CA GLU A 369 13.41 2.71 6.97
C GLU A 369 14.19 1.95 8.05
N VAL A 370 14.88 0.87 7.66
CA VAL A 370 15.80 0.12 8.52
C VAL A 370 17.23 0.46 8.13
N THR A 371 18.01 0.99 9.07
CA THR A 371 19.45 1.27 8.89
C THR A 371 20.27 0.53 9.94
N VAL A 372 21.53 0.19 9.62
CA VAL A 372 22.45 -0.44 10.57
C VAL A 372 23.46 0.61 11.04
N ARG A 373 23.63 0.78 12.35
CA ARG A 373 24.61 1.72 12.92
C ARG A 373 26.03 1.29 12.54
N ALA A 374 26.75 2.18 11.87
CA ALA A 374 28.08 1.89 11.33
C ALA A 374 29.15 1.54 12.38
N THR A 375 28.99 2.01 13.62
CA THR A 375 29.85 1.64 14.76
C THR A 375 29.05 0.78 15.74
N PRO A 376 29.42 -0.51 15.93
CA PRO A 376 28.81 -1.37 16.94
C PRO A 376 28.94 -0.81 18.36
N LEU A 377 27.93 -1.03 19.19
CA LEU A 377 28.07 -0.88 20.64
C LEU A 377 28.97 -2.03 21.16
N ARG A 378 29.98 -1.74 21.98
CA ARG A 378 30.79 -2.78 22.64
C ARG A 378 30.24 -3.04 24.03
N TRP A 379 30.08 -4.32 24.39
CA TRP A 379 29.48 -4.72 25.65
C TRP A 379 30.28 -5.80 26.38
N SER A 380 30.83 -5.45 27.54
CA SER A 380 31.62 -6.34 28.41
C SER A 380 30.87 -6.85 29.64
N GLY A 381 29.60 -6.49 29.82
CA GLY A 381 28.77 -6.99 30.92
C GLY A 381 28.24 -8.40 30.63
N SER A 382 28.21 -9.26 31.64
CA SER A 382 27.59 -10.59 31.51
C SER A 382 26.08 -10.48 31.27
N ILE A 383 25.57 -11.16 30.25
CA ILE A 383 24.13 -11.31 30.01
C ILE A 383 23.72 -12.76 30.24
N ALA A 384 22.68 -12.97 31.05
CA ALA A 384 22.16 -14.29 31.40
C ALA A 384 20.74 -14.53 30.83
N ALA A 385 20.38 -15.80 30.66
CA ALA A 385 19.10 -16.19 30.04
C ALA A 385 17.86 -15.81 30.88
N ASN A 386 18.02 -15.65 32.20
CA ASN A 386 16.96 -15.27 33.14
C ASN A 386 16.67 -13.76 33.19
N GLY A 387 17.33 -12.93 32.36
CA GLY A 387 17.16 -11.46 32.37
C GLY A 387 18.25 -10.68 33.10
N SER A 388 19.13 -11.32 33.88
CA SER A 388 20.22 -10.59 34.56
C SER A 388 21.19 -9.96 33.54
N GLY A 389 21.49 -8.68 33.73
CA GLY A 389 22.31 -7.82 32.88
C GLY A 389 21.55 -7.14 31.73
N TRP A 390 20.28 -7.51 31.46
CA TRP A 390 19.53 -6.96 30.32
C TRP A 390 19.16 -5.49 30.51
N SER A 391 18.67 -5.10 31.69
CA SER A 391 18.36 -3.70 31.99
C SER A 391 19.61 -2.80 31.88
N SER A 392 20.78 -3.33 32.25
CA SER A 392 22.07 -2.66 32.05
C SER A 392 22.44 -2.47 30.56
N MET A 393 22.14 -3.44 29.70
CA MET A 393 22.30 -3.31 28.24
C MET A 393 21.29 -2.31 27.65
N LEU A 394 20.04 -2.29 28.12
CA LEU A 394 19.01 -1.38 27.66
C LEU A 394 19.35 0.09 27.98
N ASP A 395 19.83 0.37 29.19
CA ASP A 395 20.34 1.71 29.55
C ASP A 395 21.44 2.17 28.60
N ALA A 396 22.40 1.28 28.29
CA ALA A 396 23.45 1.57 27.32
C ALA A 396 22.89 1.81 25.90
N CYS A 397 21.86 1.08 25.47
CA CYS A 397 21.21 1.28 24.18
C CYS A 397 20.52 2.65 24.07
N MET A 398 19.76 3.04 25.10
CA MET A 398 19.15 4.38 25.19
C MET A 398 20.22 5.48 25.23
N ALA A 399 21.32 5.27 25.95
CA ALA A 399 22.44 6.21 26.00
C ALA A 399 23.14 6.37 24.63
N GLU A 400 23.31 5.31 23.84
CA GLU A 400 23.84 5.43 22.47
C GLU A 400 22.85 6.16 21.53
N ARG A 401 21.55 5.91 21.65
CA ARG A 401 20.51 6.67 20.92
C ARG A 401 20.60 8.18 21.22
N ASN A 402 20.72 8.53 22.50
CA ASN A 402 20.84 9.91 22.94
C ASN A 402 22.16 10.55 22.46
N ARG A 403 23.26 9.80 22.52
CA ARG A 403 24.59 10.23 22.04
C ARG A 403 24.60 10.53 20.55
N ASP A 404 23.92 9.73 19.75
CA ASP A 404 23.86 9.90 18.29
C ASP A 404 22.97 11.08 17.87
N GLY A 405 22.18 11.66 18.78
CA GLY A 405 21.40 12.87 18.53
C GLY A 405 20.31 12.71 17.47
N VAL A 406 19.80 11.48 17.28
CA VAL A 406 18.84 11.16 16.23
C VAL A 406 17.49 11.85 16.41
N ALA A 407 16.73 11.96 15.33
CA ALA A 407 15.41 12.58 15.33
C ALA A 407 14.46 11.91 16.36
N PRO A 408 13.49 12.65 16.94
CA PRO A 408 12.56 12.11 17.92
C PRO A 408 11.79 10.86 17.46
N ASP A 409 11.41 10.76 16.18
CA ASP A 409 10.69 9.63 15.60
C ASP A 409 11.60 8.48 15.09
N THR A 410 12.89 8.52 15.41
CA THR A 410 13.83 7.41 15.16
C THR A 410 13.92 6.49 16.38
N TYR A 411 13.76 5.19 16.17
CA TYR A 411 13.81 4.16 17.21
C TYR A 411 15.13 3.37 17.11
N TYR A 412 15.67 2.91 18.25
CA TYR A 412 16.88 2.09 18.28
C TYR A 412 16.54 0.65 18.67
N TYR A 413 17.20 -0.33 18.07
CA TYR A 413 17.16 -1.72 18.52
C TYR A 413 18.57 -2.28 18.62
N CYS A 414 19.09 -2.46 19.83
CA CYS A 414 20.42 -3.02 20.05
C CYS A 414 20.36 -4.55 20.11
N THR A 415 21.00 -5.21 19.14
CA THR A 415 20.92 -6.65 18.98
C THR A 415 22.25 -7.36 19.24
N PHE A 416 22.19 -8.51 19.91
CA PHE A 416 23.37 -9.15 20.50
C PHE A 416 23.29 -10.68 20.52
N ALA A 417 24.45 -11.35 20.50
CA ALA A 417 24.56 -12.82 20.49
C ALA A 417 25.39 -13.32 21.69
N PRO A 418 24.77 -13.45 22.89
CA PRO A 418 25.49 -13.71 24.14
C PRO A 418 26.07 -15.13 24.20
N ALA A 419 25.54 -16.07 23.41
CA ALA A 419 26.12 -17.40 23.18
C ALA A 419 26.28 -17.69 21.67
N SER A 420 26.96 -18.78 21.33
CA SER A 420 27.18 -19.21 19.94
C SER A 420 25.94 -19.66 19.16
N SER A 421 24.79 -19.85 19.82
CA SER A 421 23.49 -20.07 19.17
C SER A 421 22.34 -19.79 20.14
N PHE A 422 21.15 -19.51 19.60
CA PHE A 422 19.91 -19.39 20.38
C PHE A 422 19.68 -20.61 21.28
N ARG A 423 19.84 -21.83 20.74
CA ARG A 423 19.69 -23.08 21.49
C ARG A 423 20.64 -23.18 22.69
N ASN A 424 21.86 -22.67 22.59
CA ASN A 424 22.82 -22.71 23.69
C ASN A 424 22.45 -21.72 24.80
N PHE A 425 21.88 -20.56 24.45
CA PHE A 425 21.43 -19.56 25.43
C PHE A 425 20.09 -19.93 26.07
N CYS A 426 19.12 -20.36 25.27
CA CYS A 426 17.71 -20.54 25.65
C CYS A 426 17.31 -22.01 25.93
N SER A 427 18.27 -22.90 26.20
CA SER A 427 17.99 -24.34 26.37
C SER A 427 17.01 -24.70 27.49
N GLY A 428 16.84 -23.83 28.50
CA GLY A 428 15.87 -23.95 29.59
C GLY A 428 14.75 -22.91 29.57
N GLY A 429 14.52 -22.24 28.42
CA GLY A 429 13.81 -20.96 28.35
C GLY A 429 14.76 -19.78 28.54
N CYS A 430 14.35 -18.59 28.08
CA CYS A 430 15.11 -17.35 28.20
C CYS A 430 14.21 -16.12 28.00
N VAL A 431 14.71 -14.97 28.45
CA VAL A 431 14.35 -13.66 27.90
C VAL A 431 14.94 -13.55 26.48
N SER A 432 14.16 -13.07 25.51
CA SER A 432 14.57 -12.90 24.11
C SER A 432 14.68 -11.44 23.67
N GLY A 433 13.89 -10.56 24.28
CA GLY A 433 13.87 -9.11 24.05
C GLY A 433 13.64 -8.35 25.35
N LEU A 434 13.92 -7.04 25.34
CA LEU A 434 13.59 -6.13 26.42
C LEU A 434 13.40 -4.70 25.90
N GLY A 435 12.25 -4.11 26.21
CA GLY A 435 11.92 -2.72 25.93
C GLY A 435 11.20 -2.04 27.10
N PRO A 436 11.12 -0.70 27.08
CA PRO A 436 10.21 0.09 27.91
C PRO A 436 8.93 0.48 27.14
N VAL A 437 7.90 0.95 27.86
CA VAL A 437 6.63 1.48 27.28
C VAL A 437 6.52 3.02 27.42
N PRO A 438 7.33 3.83 26.72
CA PRO A 438 7.35 5.30 26.90
C PRO A 438 6.07 5.98 26.40
N SER A 439 5.72 7.16 26.93
CA SER A 439 4.69 8.02 26.33
C SER A 439 5.20 8.68 25.03
N ALA A 440 4.31 9.36 24.30
CA ALA A 440 4.69 10.04 23.06
C ALA A 440 5.58 11.28 23.27
N ARG A 441 5.88 11.66 24.53
CA ARG A 441 6.77 12.77 24.89
C ARG A 441 8.19 12.31 25.26
N ASP A 442 8.34 11.15 25.90
CA ASP A 442 9.65 10.58 26.15
C ASP A 442 10.28 10.16 24.82
N THR A 443 11.38 10.83 24.48
CA THR A 443 12.23 10.53 23.32
C THR A 443 13.45 9.71 23.68
N TYR A 444 13.88 9.70 24.95
CA TYR A 444 15.07 8.99 25.40
C TYR A 444 14.86 7.48 25.31
N SER A 445 13.74 7.01 25.86
CA SER A 445 13.41 5.58 25.98
C SER A 445 12.88 4.94 24.70
N ARG A 446 13.10 5.56 23.53
CA ARG A 446 12.74 5.00 22.22
C ARG A 446 13.80 4.03 21.71
N ALA A 447 14.19 3.10 22.58
CA ALA A 447 15.13 2.04 22.29
C ALA A 447 14.68 0.74 22.94
N ALA A 448 15.01 -0.36 22.28
CA ALA A 448 14.79 -1.72 22.72
C ALA A 448 16.05 -2.55 22.50
N ILE A 449 16.11 -3.74 23.10
CA ILE A 449 17.19 -4.71 22.89
C ILE A 449 16.64 -6.12 22.63
N GLY A 450 17.42 -6.98 21.98
CA GLY A 450 17.06 -8.39 21.87
C GLY A 450 18.08 -9.27 21.16
N LEU A 451 17.88 -10.59 21.26
CA LEU A 451 18.80 -11.57 20.71
C LEU A 451 18.91 -11.45 19.19
N GLY A 452 20.13 -11.55 18.65
CA GLY A 452 20.43 -11.43 17.22
C GLY A 452 20.72 -12.77 16.55
N TYR A 453 19.72 -13.65 16.53
CA TYR A 453 19.74 -14.94 15.82
C TYR A 453 18.73 -14.95 14.66
N THR A 454 18.79 -15.95 13.79
CA THR A 454 18.06 -15.99 12.51
C THR A 454 16.55 -15.72 12.63
N ASP A 455 15.89 -16.25 13.66
CA ASP A 455 14.44 -16.20 13.81
C ASP A 455 13.94 -15.05 14.74
N SER A 456 14.80 -14.08 15.06
CA SER A 456 14.49 -12.99 16.01
C SER A 456 13.51 -11.92 15.51
N ALA A 457 12.95 -12.05 14.30
CA ALA A 457 12.10 -11.02 13.68
C ALA A 457 10.79 -10.77 14.46
N GLY A 458 10.22 -11.82 15.07
CA GLY A 458 9.04 -11.69 15.93
C GLY A 458 9.32 -10.91 17.22
N THR A 459 10.44 -11.21 17.89
CA THR A 459 10.94 -10.42 19.03
C THR A 459 11.19 -8.98 18.64
N PHE A 460 11.87 -8.72 17.53
CA PHE A 460 12.09 -7.36 17.02
C PHE A 460 10.77 -6.60 16.85
N ALA A 461 9.73 -7.22 16.28
CA ALA A 461 8.41 -6.61 16.17
C ALA A 461 7.78 -6.33 17.55
N HIS A 462 7.87 -7.27 18.50
CA HIS A 462 7.38 -7.12 19.87
C HIS A 462 8.01 -5.91 20.58
N GLU A 463 9.35 -5.82 20.61
CA GLU A 463 10.03 -4.74 21.35
C GLU A 463 9.91 -3.35 20.70
N ILE A 464 9.77 -3.30 19.36
CA ILE A 464 9.41 -2.04 18.68
C ILE A 464 7.95 -1.66 19.01
N GLY A 465 7.07 -2.63 19.25
CA GLY A 465 5.73 -2.42 19.83
C GLY A 465 5.79 -1.75 21.21
N HIS A 466 6.61 -2.27 22.12
CA HIS A 466 6.88 -1.64 23.43
C HIS A 466 7.43 -0.22 23.27
N SER A 467 8.44 -0.01 22.40
CA SER A 467 9.00 1.31 22.10
C SER A 467 7.97 2.30 21.52
N LEU A 468 6.96 1.79 20.82
CA LEU A 468 5.76 2.51 20.35
C LEU A 468 4.68 2.66 21.45
N GLY A 469 5.03 2.40 22.70
CA GLY A 469 4.17 2.59 23.86
C GLY A 469 2.99 1.61 23.90
N ARG A 470 3.16 0.37 23.44
CA ARG A 470 2.18 -0.72 23.62
C ARG A 470 2.60 -1.63 24.77
N PRO A 471 1.81 -1.73 25.86
CA PRO A 471 1.99 -2.78 26.86
C PRO A 471 1.59 -4.15 26.29
N HIS A 472 1.80 -5.20 27.06
CA HIS A 472 1.43 -6.55 26.67
C HIS A 472 -0.08 -6.75 26.46
N ALA A 473 -0.44 -7.68 25.58
CA ALA A 473 -1.78 -8.25 25.49
C ALA A 473 -1.98 -9.36 26.55
N PRO A 474 -3.20 -9.58 27.06
CA PRO A 474 -3.47 -10.52 28.17
C PRO A 474 -3.47 -12.00 27.72
N CYS A 475 -2.33 -12.50 27.23
CA CYS A 475 -2.12 -13.91 26.90
C CYS A 475 -0.74 -14.42 27.36
N GLY A 476 -0.68 -15.70 27.74
CA GLY A 476 0.56 -16.39 28.08
C GLY A 476 1.20 -16.01 29.42
N GLY A 477 0.47 -15.26 30.27
CA GLY A 477 0.95 -14.84 31.59
C GLY A 477 1.89 -13.63 31.57
N ALA A 478 1.89 -12.84 30.49
CA ALA A 478 2.65 -11.61 30.41
C ALA A 478 2.30 -10.62 31.55
N SER A 479 3.32 -10.10 32.22
CA SER A 479 3.21 -9.01 33.19
C SER A 479 2.84 -7.70 32.49
N GLY A 480 2.29 -6.72 33.21
CA GLY A 480 1.96 -5.41 32.61
C GLY A 480 0.87 -5.44 31.52
N ALA A 481 0.10 -6.52 31.42
CA ALA A 481 -0.95 -6.65 30.41
C ALA A 481 -1.96 -5.49 30.44
N GLU A 482 -2.24 -4.90 29.28
CA GLU A 482 -3.07 -3.70 29.17
C GLU A 482 -4.53 -3.99 29.57
N ALA A 483 -4.99 -3.41 30.68
CA ALA A 483 -6.35 -3.61 31.20
C ALA A 483 -7.46 -3.11 30.24
N SER A 484 -7.13 -2.21 29.32
CA SER A 484 -8.00 -1.73 28.24
C SER A 484 -8.05 -2.65 27.02
N TYR A 485 -7.23 -3.70 26.96
CA TYR A 485 -7.21 -4.62 25.83
C TYR A 485 -8.55 -5.39 25.72
N PRO A 486 -9.29 -5.25 24.61
CA PRO A 486 -10.71 -5.61 24.58
C PRO A 486 -11.01 -7.10 24.38
N TYR A 487 -10.01 -7.92 24.00
CA TYR A 487 -10.24 -9.32 23.65
C TYR A 487 -9.66 -10.29 24.68
N THR A 488 -10.54 -11.03 25.35
CA THR A 488 -10.21 -12.03 26.36
C THR A 488 -9.20 -13.05 25.83
N GLY A 489 -8.15 -13.32 26.61
CA GLY A 489 -7.08 -14.23 26.21
C GLY A 489 -6.19 -13.68 25.08
N GLY A 490 -6.17 -12.37 24.87
CA GLY A 490 -5.27 -11.72 23.92
C GLY A 490 -5.50 -12.12 22.45
N THR A 491 -6.71 -12.53 22.06
CA THR A 491 -7.02 -12.82 20.64
C THR A 491 -7.00 -11.55 19.79
N ILE A 492 -6.85 -11.68 18.46
CA ILE A 492 -6.66 -10.51 17.57
C ILE A 492 -7.93 -9.72 17.21
N GLY A 493 -9.10 -10.12 17.69
CA GLY A 493 -10.38 -9.41 17.53
C GLY A 493 -11.01 -9.47 16.14
N SER A 494 -10.22 -9.25 15.09
CA SER A 494 -10.64 -9.27 13.67
C SER A 494 -9.77 -10.22 12.84
N TRP A 495 -10.22 -10.55 11.63
CA TRP A 495 -9.42 -11.37 10.72
C TRP A 495 -8.16 -10.62 10.28
N GLY A 496 -7.00 -11.24 10.40
CA GLY A 496 -5.76 -10.73 9.86
C GLY A 496 -5.57 -11.09 8.39
N TYR A 497 -4.71 -10.36 7.70
CA TYR A 497 -4.21 -10.70 6.38
C TYR A 497 -2.79 -10.21 6.21
N ASP A 498 -1.88 -11.14 5.94
CA ASP A 498 -0.50 -10.82 5.60
C ASP A 498 -0.41 -10.46 4.11
N VAL A 499 -0.14 -9.19 3.81
CA VAL A 499 -0.02 -8.71 2.43
C VAL A 499 1.17 -9.32 1.67
N LEU A 500 2.22 -9.73 2.38
CA LEU A 500 3.43 -10.30 1.78
C LEU A 500 3.25 -11.78 1.44
N THR A 501 2.82 -12.61 2.40
CA THR A 501 2.59 -14.05 2.17
C THR A 501 1.23 -14.37 1.56
N ARG A 502 0.30 -13.40 1.56
CA ARG A 502 -1.09 -13.50 1.10
C ARG A 502 -1.97 -14.45 1.91
N GLU A 503 -1.63 -14.64 3.19
CA GLU A 503 -2.34 -15.53 4.11
C GLU A 503 -3.37 -14.81 4.98
N LEU A 504 -4.59 -15.38 5.08
CA LEU A 504 -5.59 -14.97 6.07
C LEU A 504 -5.26 -15.54 7.46
N LYS A 505 -5.45 -14.73 8.50
CA LYS A 505 -5.21 -15.10 9.91
C LYS A 505 -6.53 -15.13 10.68
N ASP A 506 -6.98 -16.33 11.05
CA ASP A 506 -8.24 -16.58 11.76
C ASP A 506 -8.17 -16.08 13.22
N PRO A 507 -9.05 -15.16 13.66
CA PRO A 507 -9.02 -14.59 15.02
C PRO A 507 -9.34 -15.61 16.11
N SER A 508 -9.92 -16.77 15.78
CA SER A 508 -10.13 -17.87 16.72
C SER A 508 -8.88 -18.75 16.92
N ARG A 509 -7.80 -18.49 16.16
CA ARG A 509 -6.56 -19.28 16.15
C ARG A 509 -5.29 -18.46 16.33
N HIS A 510 -5.40 -17.13 16.38
CA HIS A 510 -4.26 -16.22 16.50
C HIS A 510 -4.44 -15.30 17.71
N THR A 511 -3.33 -15.02 18.38
CA THR A 511 -3.23 -14.07 19.49
C THR A 511 -2.40 -12.86 19.10
N ASP A 512 -2.53 -11.77 19.84
CA ASP A 512 -1.80 -10.53 19.55
C ASP A 512 -0.29 -10.71 19.76
N ILE A 513 0.50 -10.09 18.89
CA ILE A 513 1.96 -10.10 18.92
C ILE A 513 2.50 -9.60 20.26
N MET A 514 1.79 -8.71 20.97
CA MET A 514 2.15 -8.22 22.30
C MET A 514 1.80 -9.21 23.44
N GLY A 515 1.34 -10.44 23.16
CA GLY A 515 1.17 -11.51 24.15
C GLY A 515 2.18 -12.64 23.98
N TYR A 516 2.33 -13.54 24.96
CA TYR A 516 3.27 -14.68 24.89
C TYR A 516 2.65 -15.99 24.36
N CYS A 517 1.49 -15.93 23.72
CA CYS A 517 0.83 -17.09 23.16
C CYS A 517 1.30 -17.35 21.71
N ASP A 518 1.28 -18.61 21.29
CA ASP A 518 1.65 -19.02 19.93
C ASP A 518 0.69 -18.47 18.86
N ALA A 519 1.08 -18.60 17.58
CA ALA A 519 0.32 -18.10 16.42
C ALA A 519 0.04 -16.59 16.51
N GLN A 520 1.09 -15.82 16.80
CA GLN A 520 1.02 -14.37 16.93
C GLN A 520 0.67 -13.67 15.61
N TRP A 521 -0.19 -12.67 15.70
CA TRP A 521 -0.51 -11.70 14.66
C TRP A 521 -0.87 -10.35 15.31
N ILE A 522 -1.10 -9.28 14.56
CA ILE A 522 -1.55 -8.01 15.15
C ILE A 522 -3.08 -8.01 15.37
N SER A 523 -3.56 -7.47 16.50
CA SER A 523 -4.98 -7.14 16.69
C SER A 523 -5.35 -5.82 16.02
N ASP A 524 -6.62 -5.65 15.65
CA ASP A 524 -7.12 -4.33 15.20
C ASP A 524 -6.96 -3.24 16.28
N TYR A 525 -7.06 -3.62 17.56
CA TYR A 525 -6.80 -2.76 18.70
C TYR A 525 -5.36 -2.23 18.73
N ASN A 526 -4.35 -3.11 18.72
CA ASN A 526 -2.96 -2.66 18.75
C ASN A 526 -2.54 -2.02 17.42
N TYR A 527 -3.07 -2.48 16.28
CA TYR A 527 -2.89 -1.82 14.99
C TYR A 527 -3.37 -0.36 15.01
N ALA A 528 -4.57 -0.08 15.53
CA ALA A 528 -5.08 1.28 15.66
C ALA A 528 -4.22 2.15 16.61
N ASN A 529 -3.84 1.60 17.77
CA ASN A 529 -3.02 2.33 18.75
C ASN A 529 -1.61 2.63 18.24
N LEU A 530 -0.97 1.68 17.54
CA LEU A 530 0.33 1.89 16.88
C LEU A 530 0.26 2.99 15.83
N PHE A 531 -0.83 3.07 15.06
CA PHE A 531 -1.00 4.09 14.04
C PHE A 531 -1.12 5.49 14.66
N GLU A 532 -1.95 5.66 15.68
CA GLU A 532 -2.05 6.94 16.39
C GLU A 532 -0.76 7.30 17.12
N ARG A 533 -0.03 6.32 17.66
CA ARG A 533 1.31 6.54 18.23
C ARG A 533 2.23 7.18 17.20
N ILE A 534 2.41 6.54 16.04
CA ILE A 534 3.41 6.98 15.05
C ILE A 534 3.07 8.38 14.56
N ARG A 535 1.78 8.66 14.31
CA ARG A 535 1.28 10.00 13.97
C ARG A 535 1.53 11.03 15.05
N THR A 536 1.23 10.69 16.31
CA THR A 536 1.44 11.58 17.45
C THR A 536 2.92 11.90 17.60
N VAL A 537 3.80 10.91 17.47
CA VAL A 537 5.26 11.07 17.56
C VAL A 537 5.81 11.95 16.44
N LYS A 538 5.36 11.76 15.20
CA LYS A 538 5.79 12.58 14.05
C LYS A 538 5.24 14.00 14.07
N GLY A 539 4.08 14.22 14.69
CA GLY A 539 3.53 15.55 14.96
C GLY A 539 4.03 16.21 16.26
N ALA A 540 4.68 15.46 17.15
CA ALA A 540 5.10 15.95 18.46
C ALA A 540 6.38 16.79 18.35
N ARG A 541 6.42 17.88 19.13
CA ARG A 541 7.67 18.57 19.44
C ARG A 541 8.34 17.87 20.62
N ALA A 542 9.65 17.65 20.53
CA ALA A 542 10.43 17.16 21.66
C ALA A 542 10.33 18.11 22.86
N LEU A 543 10.48 17.57 24.07
CA LEU A 543 10.58 18.38 25.28
C LEU A 543 11.84 19.24 25.21
N THR A 544 11.68 20.57 25.34
CA THR A 544 12.78 21.53 25.30
C THR A 544 13.04 22.13 26.67
N GLY A 545 14.28 22.04 27.13
CA GLY A 545 14.75 22.64 28.38
C GLY A 545 16.28 22.61 28.44
N PRO A 546 16.91 23.39 29.35
CA PRO A 546 18.34 23.27 29.59
C PRO A 546 18.63 21.86 30.15
N PRO A 547 19.46 21.04 29.48
CA PRO A 547 19.66 19.66 29.89
C PRO A 547 20.43 19.58 31.21
N ARG A 548 20.02 18.64 32.06
CA ARG A 548 20.57 18.39 33.39
C ARG A 548 21.17 16.98 33.45
N PRO A 549 22.22 16.76 34.26
CA PRO A 549 22.79 15.42 34.44
C PRO A 549 21.86 14.55 35.29
N TYR A 550 21.55 13.36 34.79
CA TYR A 550 20.89 12.28 35.51
C TYR A 550 21.83 11.07 35.56
N LEU A 551 22.00 10.47 36.73
CA LEU A 551 22.69 9.20 36.92
C LEU A 551 21.68 8.06 36.76
N SER A 552 21.94 7.11 35.86
CA SER A 552 21.19 5.85 35.83
C SER A 552 21.64 4.91 36.94
N ILE A 553 20.71 4.32 37.67
CA ILE A 553 20.92 3.18 38.57
C ILE A 553 20.03 2.05 38.07
N VAL A 554 20.63 0.95 37.64
CA VAL A 554 19.91 -0.22 37.15
C VAL A 554 19.47 -1.07 38.34
N VAL A 555 18.20 -1.46 38.36
CA VAL A 555 17.64 -2.45 39.28
C VAL A 555 17.57 -3.78 38.52
N GLU A 556 18.42 -4.72 38.89
CA GLU A 556 18.47 -6.05 38.29
C GLU A 556 17.36 -6.97 38.87
N PRO A 557 16.99 -8.10 38.23
CA PRO A 557 15.88 -8.95 38.66
C PRO A 557 16.02 -9.59 40.05
N ASP A 558 17.21 -9.60 40.64
CA ASP A 558 17.45 -10.04 42.02
C ASP A 558 17.37 -8.90 43.06
N GLY A 559 17.03 -7.68 42.62
CA GLY A 559 16.99 -6.47 43.43
C GLY A 559 18.36 -5.80 43.63
N SER A 560 19.43 -6.32 43.03
CA SER A 560 20.74 -5.67 43.11
C SER A 560 20.78 -4.37 42.30
N LEU A 561 21.57 -3.41 42.78
CA LEU A 561 21.64 -2.05 42.24
C LEU A 561 22.99 -1.80 41.58
N THR A 562 22.98 -1.57 40.27
CA THR A 562 24.19 -1.34 39.47
C THR A 562 24.26 0.12 38.99
N PRO A 563 25.23 0.93 39.44
CA PRO A 563 25.34 2.32 38.99
C PRO A 563 25.85 2.42 37.55
N GLY A 564 24.98 2.91 36.67
CA GLY A 564 25.18 3.07 35.23
C GLY A 564 25.93 4.35 34.87
N ARG A 565 25.44 5.04 33.83
CA ARG A 565 26.07 6.23 33.22
C ARG A 565 25.39 7.51 33.68
N THR A 566 26.14 8.61 33.65
CA THR A 566 25.55 9.96 33.72
C THR A 566 25.17 10.42 32.33
N THR A 567 23.90 10.77 32.13
CA THR A 567 23.33 11.24 30.87
C THR A 567 22.73 12.64 31.04
N SER A 568 23.01 13.55 30.11
CA SER A 568 22.44 14.90 30.14
C SER A 568 21.11 14.93 29.37
N LEU A 569 20.00 15.26 30.05
CA LEU A 569 18.63 15.20 29.52
C LEU A 569 17.82 16.47 29.85
N PRO A 570 16.92 16.95 28.97
CA PRO A 570 16.06 18.10 29.24
C PRO A 570 14.98 17.81 30.31
N SER A 571 14.64 16.54 30.49
CA SER A 571 13.72 15.99 31.48
C SER A 571 14.12 14.53 31.76
N PRO A 572 13.76 13.92 32.90
CA PRO A 572 13.90 12.47 33.03
C PRO A 572 12.99 11.74 32.02
N PRO A 573 13.23 10.45 31.77
CA PRO A 573 12.30 9.54 31.09
C PRO A 573 10.92 9.48 31.77
N ASP A 574 9.93 8.91 31.09
CA ASP A 574 8.64 8.60 31.72
C ASP A 574 8.81 7.44 32.72
N GLY A 575 8.09 7.50 33.85
CA GLY A 575 8.14 6.46 34.87
C GLY A 575 7.51 6.89 36.20
N GLU A 576 7.70 6.09 37.24
CA GLU A 576 7.19 6.38 38.58
C GLU A 576 8.10 7.37 39.33
N PRO A 577 7.63 8.57 39.72
CA PRO A 577 8.44 9.56 40.41
C PRO A 577 8.70 9.16 41.88
N MET A 578 9.91 9.42 42.36
CA MET A 578 10.32 9.18 43.75
C MET A 578 11.47 10.10 44.18
N ASP A 579 11.75 10.11 45.49
CA ASP A 579 12.89 10.81 46.05
C ASP A 579 14.15 9.94 46.03
N ALA A 580 15.32 10.56 45.87
CA ALA A 580 16.62 9.92 46.08
C ALA A 580 17.46 10.74 47.08
N HIS A 581 18.10 10.06 48.03
CA HIS A 581 18.81 10.71 49.15
C HIS A 581 20.32 10.49 49.05
N TRP A 582 21.06 11.57 48.82
CA TRP A 582 22.52 11.61 48.78
C TRP A 582 23.07 11.68 50.21
N LEU A 583 23.91 10.71 50.60
CA LEU A 583 24.39 10.55 51.96
C LEU A 583 25.88 10.88 52.11
N ALA A 584 26.24 11.66 53.14
CA ALA A 584 27.60 11.76 53.65
C ALA A 584 27.67 11.21 55.08
N ALA A 585 28.70 10.42 55.40
CA ALA A 585 28.84 9.75 56.71
C ALA A 585 27.60 8.94 57.18
N GLY A 586 26.71 8.55 56.25
CA GLY A 586 25.48 7.81 56.53
C GLY A 586 24.23 8.68 56.76
N GLU A 587 24.36 10.01 56.80
CA GLU A 587 23.26 10.97 56.95
C GLU A 587 22.91 11.63 55.61
N THR A 588 21.62 11.92 55.37
CA THR A 588 21.17 12.60 54.15
C THR A 588 21.61 14.06 54.14
N VAL A 589 22.43 14.43 53.14
CA VAL A 589 22.87 15.81 52.92
C VAL A 589 21.96 16.52 51.90
N THR A 590 21.56 15.80 50.84
CA THR A 590 20.74 16.33 49.75
C THR A 590 19.69 15.31 49.34
N THR A 591 18.48 15.78 49.05
CA THR A 591 17.43 14.99 48.37
C THR A 591 17.22 15.54 46.97
N THR A 592 17.06 14.66 45.99
CA THR A 592 16.85 14.99 44.58
C THR A 592 15.74 14.14 43.98
N ASP A 593 15.04 14.68 42.98
CA ASP A 593 14.06 13.94 42.19
C ASP A 593 14.71 12.73 41.50
N ALA A 594 13.99 11.62 41.46
CA ALA A 594 14.31 10.44 40.66
C ALA A 594 13.04 9.90 39.98
N VAL A 595 13.23 9.13 38.91
CA VAL A 595 12.14 8.43 38.20
C VAL A 595 12.53 6.98 37.98
N PHE A 596 11.66 6.04 38.33
CA PHE A 596 11.80 4.63 38.01
C PHE A 596 11.09 4.32 36.69
N LEU A 597 11.88 3.99 35.66
CA LEU A 597 11.40 3.42 34.42
C LEU A 597 11.30 1.89 34.60
N PRO A 598 10.09 1.31 34.74
CA PRO A 598 9.93 -0.14 34.65
C PRO A 598 10.25 -0.62 33.23
N VAL A 599 10.65 -1.88 33.13
CA VAL A 599 10.87 -2.58 31.86
C VAL A 599 9.95 -3.79 31.77
N ASP A 600 9.63 -4.21 30.55
CA ASP A 600 8.79 -5.39 30.34
C ASP A 600 9.57 -6.70 30.57
N HIS A 601 8.90 -7.86 30.53
CA HIS A 601 9.46 -9.22 30.62
C HIS A 601 10.22 -9.65 31.90
N VAL A 602 10.85 -8.74 32.64
CA VAL A 602 11.69 -9.03 33.82
C VAL A 602 11.31 -8.14 35.01
N ASP A 603 11.53 -8.64 36.22
CA ASP A 603 11.47 -7.79 37.42
C ASP A 603 12.65 -6.80 37.40
N GLY A 604 12.44 -5.60 37.96
CA GLY A 604 13.44 -4.53 37.99
C GLY A 604 13.14 -3.39 37.01
N GLY A 605 14.18 -2.65 36.61
CA GLY A 605 14.03 -1.44 35.80
C GLY A 605 15.24 -0.51 35.89
N ILE A 606 15.06 0.76 35.54
CA ILE A 606 16.14 1.75 35.51
C ILE A 606 15.68 3.03 36.23
N LEU A 607 16.41 3.43 37.27
CA LEU A 607 16.21 4.68 38.00
C LEU A 607 17.02 5.80 37.36
N PHE A 608 16.40 6.93 37.06
CA PHE A 608 17.07 8.15 36.59
C PHE A 608 17.08 9.18 37.71
N VAL A 609 18.23 9.33 38.36
CA VAL A 609 18.41 10.17 39.56
C VAL A 609 19.04 11.50 39.17
N ALA A 610 18.39 12.63 39.48
CA ALA A 610 18.98 13.94 39.20
C ALA A 610 20.26 14.15 40.02
N LEU A 611 21.36 14.51 39.36
CA LEU A 611 22.63 14.78 40.04
C LEU A 611 22.60 16.20 40.68
N PRO A 612 22.87 16.32 41.99
CA PRO A 612 23.04 17.62 42.64
C PRO A 612 24.39 18.25 42.25
N THR A 613 24.60 19.52 42.63
CA THR A 613 25.85 20.25 42.34
C THR A 613 27.07 19.58 42.95
N ASP A 614 26.94 19.12 44.20
CA ASP A 614 27.98 18.45 44.97
C ASP A 614 27.48 17.04 45.38
N PRO A 615 27.58 16.03 44.49
CA PRO A 615 27.15 14.67 44.79
C PRO A 615 28.07 13.99 45.79
N THR A 616 27.48 13.15 46.66
CA THR A 616 28.20 12.30 47.61
C THR A 616 28.40 10.89 47.05
N ASP A 617 29.42 10.17 47.52
CA ASP A 617 29.72 8.81 47.08
C ASP A 617 28.64 7.76 47.44
N THR A 618 27.73 8.07 48.36
CA THR A 618 26.65 7.15 48.75
C THR A 618 25.28 7.72 48.38
N LEU A 619 24.42 6.88 47.81
CA LEU A 619 23.03 7.16 47.47
C LEU A 619 22.10 6.18 48.21
N SER A 620 20.94 6.66 48.68
CA SER A 620 19.85 5.84 49.20
C SER A 620 18.59 6.04 48.37
N LEU A 621 18.01 4.92 47.93
CA LEU A 621 16.83 4.85 47.09
C LEU A 621 15.71 4.16 47.89
N PRO A 622 14.68 4.91 48.35
CA PRO A 622 13.56 4.35 49.11
C PRO A 622 12.91 3.17 48.37
N GLY A 623 12.66 2.07 49.09
CA GLY A 623 12.13 0.82 48.50
C GLY A 623 13.17 -0.10 47.86
N PHE A 624 14.31 0.42 47.40
CA PHE A 624 15.34 -0.36 46.67
C PHE A 624 16.59 -0.66 47.51
N GLY A 625 17.14 0.33 48.23
CA GLY A 625 18.33 0.13 49.06
C GLY A 625 19.33 1.28 49.02
N ARG A 626 20.62 0.95 49.19
CA ARG A 626 21.74 1.89 49.12
C ARG A 626 22.72 1.48 48.03
N VAL A 627 23.31 2.46 47.38
CA VAL A 627 24.34 2.31 46.35
C VAL A 627 25.58 3.08 46.80
N ASP A 628 26.73 2.41 46.77
CA ASP A 628 28.03 3.05 46.83
C ASP A 628 28.48 3.32 45.38
N LEU A 629 28.69 4.59 45.06
CA LEU A 629 29.12 5.06 43.74
C LEU A 629 30.64 5.01 43.60
N GLY A 630 31.36 4.97 44.73
CA GLY A 630 32.79 4.71 44.81
C GLY A 630 33.69 5.74 44.14
N GLY A 631 33.69 7.01 44.60
CA GLY A 631 34.73 7.99 44.28
C GLY A 631 35.01 8.17 42.78
N ARG A 632 33.96 8.39 41.99
CA ARG A 632 34.00 8.49 40.52
C ARG A 632 34.44 9.86 40.01
#